data_AF-A0A7M2XUP2-F1
#
_entry.id   AF-A0A7M2XUP2-F1
#
_cell.length_a   1.000
_cell.length_b   1.000
_cell.length_c   1.000
_cell.angle_alpha   90.00
_cell.angle_beta   90.00
_cell.angle_gamma   90.00
#
_symmetry.space_group_name_H-M   'P 1'
#
loop_
_entity.id
_entity.type
_entity.pdbx_description
1 polymer ?
#
loop_
_entity_poly.entity_id
_entity_poly.type
_entity_poly.pdbx_seq_one_letter_code
_entity_poly.pdbx_strand_id
1 'polypeptide(L)' 'MDGQPIDYAAGDDMPDSFTVDHFHPVSTHPELGNDPANLRPAHRACNLARGNGEAPLSLGSLSEDW' A
#
# COMPACT_ATOMS: atom_id res chain seq x y z
N MET A 1 2.13 -4.00 4.88
CA MET A 1 2.25 -4.83 3.66
C MET A 1 2.71 -6.18 4.13
N ASP A 2 1.84 -7.17 4.03
CA ASP A 2 1.93 -8.34 4.91
C ASP A 2 2.68 -9.51 4.23
N GLY A 3 3.42 -9.21 3.16
CA GLY A 3 4.27 -10.15 2.41
C GLY A 3 3.51 -11.18 1.57
N GLN A 4 2.17 -11.18 1.61
CA GLN A 4 1.32 -12.07 0.83
C GLN A 4 1.15 -11.59 -0.62
N PRO A 5 0.94 -12.50 -1.59
CA PRO A 5 0.67 -12.12 -2.97
C PRO A 5 -0.65 -11.33 -3.08
N ILE A 6 -0.73 -10.42 -4.05
CA ILE A 6 -1.97 -9.70 -4.37
C ILE A 6 -2.76 -10.57 -5.35
N ASP A 7 -4.05 -10.74 -5.07
CA ASP A 7 -4.96 -11.44 -5.99
C ASP A 7 -5.56 -10.44 -6.99
N TYR A 8 -5.09 -10.51 -8.24
CA TYR A 8 -5.58 -9.67 -9.34
C TYR A 8 -6.88 -10.20 -9.96
N ALA A 9 -7.30 -11.42 -9.62
CA ALA A 9 -8.57 -12.01 -10.06
C ALA A 9 -9.69 -11.81 -9.03
N ALA A 10 -9.34 -11.40 -7.80
CA ALA A 10 -10.31 -11.08 -6.77
C ALA A 10 -11.14 -9.85 -7.16
N GLY A 11 -12.43 -9.87 -6.85
CA GLY A 11 -13.32 -8.73 -7.07
C GLY A 11 -12.90 -7.50 -6.26
N ASP A 12 -13.24 -6.31 -6.73
CA ASP A 12 -12.79 -5.03 -6.16
C ASP A 12 -13.08 -4.87 -4.66
N ASP A 13 -14.11 -5.54 -4.14
CA ASP A 13 -14.50 -5.47 -2.72
C ASP A 13 -13.74 -6.43 -1.80
N MET A 14 -12.90 -7.31 -2.36
CA MET A 14 -12.16 -8.30 -1.57
C MET A 14 -10.97 -7.65 -0.84
N PRO A 15 -10.64 -8.08 0.38
CA PRO A 15 -9.52 -7.52 1.14
C PRO A 15 -8.17 -7.68 0.43
N ASP A 16 -8.00 -8.81 -0.28
CA ASP A 16 -6.77 -9.18 -0.98
C ASP A 16 -6.74 -8.69 -2.45
N SER A 17 -7.75 -7.92 -2.86
CA SER A 17 -7.80 -7.37 -4.21
C SER A 17 -6.73 -6.31 -4.43
N PHE A 18 -6.33 -6.16 -5.68
CA PHE A 18 -5.40 -5.14 -6.10
C PHE A 18 -6.00 -3.74 -5.97
N THR A 19 -5.23 -2.83 -5.38
CA THR A 19 -5.49 -1.39 -5.39
C THR A 19 -4.20 -0.62 -5.64
N VAL A 20 -4.34 0.60 -6.14
CA VAL A 20 -3.22 1.53 -6.33
C VAL A 20 -3.04 2.34 -5.06
N ASP A 21 -1.89 2.16 -4.43
CA ASP A 21 -1.44 2.94 -3.27
C ASP A 21 -0.53 4.08 -3.72
N HIS A 22 -0.71 5.25 -3.12
CA HIS A 22 0.17 6.40 -3.35
C HIS A 22 1.19 6.49 -2.22
N PHE A 23 2.47 6.42 -2.55
CA PHE A 23 3.54 6.53 -1.55
C PHE A 23 3.47 7.85 -0.78
N HIS A 24 3.34 8.95 -1.52
CA HIS A 24 2.97 10.25 -1.02
C HIS A 24 1.46 10.43 -1.20
N PRO A 25 0.68 10.64 -0.12
CA PRO A 25 -0.75 10.80 -0.23
C PRO A 25 -1.14 12.00 -1.10
N VAL A 26 -2.14 11.81 -1.96
CA VAL A 26 -2.65 12.85 -2.87
C VAL A 26 -3.13 14.11 -2.11
N SER A 27 -3.56 13.95 -0.86
CA SER A 27 -3.98 15.09 -0.03
C SER A 27 -2.84 16.06 0.30
N THR A 28 -1.59 15.57 0.38
CA THR A 28 -0.41 16.37 0.72
C THR A 28 0.47 16.64 -0.48
N HIS A 29 0.48 15.74 -1.46
CA HIS A 29 1.26 15.85 -2.70
C HIS A 29 0.35 15.59 -3.92
N PRO A 30 -0.63 16.47 -4.18
CA PRO A 30 -1.58 16.29 -5.28
C PRO A 30 -0.91 16.25 -6.66
N GLU A 31 0.23 16.92 -6.82
CA GLU A 31 1.05 16.91 -8.03
C GLU A 31 1.63 15.53 -8.37
N LEU A 32 1.79 14.66 -7.37
CA LEU A 32 2.30 13.30 -7.52
C LEU A 32 1.19 12.26 -7.73
N GLY A 33 -0.08 12.67 -7.80
CA GLY A 33 -1.21 11.73 -7.85
C GLY A 33 -1.22 10.82 -9.09
N ASN A 34 -0.70 11.31 -10.22
CA ASN A 34 -0.58 10.51 -11.45
C ASN A 34 0.88 10.18 -11.78
N ASP A 35 1.82 10.47 -10.89
CA ASP A 35 3.23 10.16 -11.12
C ASP A 35 3.44 8.65 -10.97
N PRO A 36 3.85 7.92 -12.02
CA PRO A 36 4.09 6.48 -11.93
C PRO A 36 5.11 6.09 -10.86
N ALA A 37 6.04 6.98 -10.50
CA ALA A 37 7.00 6.76 -9.42
C ALA A 37 6.36 6.83 -8.02
N ASN A 38 5.19 7.46 -7.90
CA ASN A 38 4.42 7.54 -6.67
C ASN A 38 3.39 6.40 -6.51
N LEU A 39 3.11 5.65 -7.57
CA LEU A 39 2.12 4.56 -7.57
C LEU A 39 2.76 3.23 -7.15
N ARG A 40 2.07 2.49 -6.28
CA ARG A 40 2.51 1.17 -5.79
C ARG A 40 1.34 0.18 -5.78
N PRO A 41 1.61 -1.11 -6.05
CA PRO A 41 0.60 -2.16 -5.92
C PRO A 41 0.38 -2.47 -4.44
N ALA A 42 -0.87 -2.44 -3.95
CA ALA A 42 -1.21 -2.83 -2.58
C ALA A 42 -2.54 -3.58 -2.52
N HIS A 43 -2.70 -4.43 -1.50
CA HIS A 43 -4.02 -4.98 -1.16
C HIS A 43 -4.98 -3.87 -0.75
N ARG A 44 -6.27 -4.03 -1.06
CA ARG A 44 -7.33 -3.13 -0.61
C ARG A 44 -7.33 -2.95 0.91
N ALA A 45 -7.23 -4.04 1.66
CA ALA A 45 -7.23 -3.99 3.12
C ALA A 45 -6.03 -3.21 3.66
N CYS A 46 -4.83 -3.45 3.13
CA CYS A 46 -3.62 -2.73 3.55
C CYS A 46 -3.68 -1.23 3.19
N ASN A 47 -4.18 -0.90 1.98
CA ASN A 47 -4.32 0.48 1.53
C ASN A 47 -5.33 1.25 2.39
N LEU A 48 -6.48 0.63 2.69
CA LEU A 48 -7.49 1.19 3.60
C LEU A 48 -6.95 1.36 5.03
N ALA A 49 -6.21 0.38 5.55
CA ALA A 49 -5.63 0.43 6.88
C ALA A 49 -4.55 1.52 7.01
N ARG A 50 -3.75 1.75 5.96
CA ARG A 50 -2.79 2.86 5.90
C ARG A 50 -3.50 4.21 5.86
N GLY A 51 -4.55 4.31 5.05
CA GLY A 51 -5.25 5.56 4.80
C GLY A 51 -4.28 6.64 4.34
N ASN A 52 -4.31 7.78 5.03
CA ASN A 52 -3.46 8.93 4.72
C ASN A 52 -2.14 8.97 5.52
N GLY A 53 -1.87 7.93 6.32
CA GLY A 53 -0.67 7.81 7.12
C GLY A 53 0.55 7.44 6.28
N GLU A 54 1.74 7.62 6.86
CA GLU A 54 2.96 7.11 6.26
C GLU A 54 2.88 5.60 6.08
N ALA A 55 3.38 5.11 4.93
CA ALA A 55 3.48 3.68 4.72
C ALA A 55 4.32 3.08 5.86
N PRO A 56 3.83 2.05 6.57
CA PRO A 56 4.64 1.39 7.58
C PRO A 56 5.93 0.93 6.89
N LEU A 57 7.06 1.42 7.39
CA LEU A 57 8.38 1.03 6.90
C LEU A 57 8.44 -0.49 6.90
N SER A 58 8.48 -1.09 5.71
CA SER A 58 8.67 -2.53 5.55
C SER A 58 10.14 -2.89 5.77
N LEU A 59 10.70 -2.48 6.91
CA LEU A 59 11.66 -3.36 7.55
C LEU A 59 10.78 -4.44 8.17
N GLY A 60 10.84 -5.66 7.62
CA GLY A 60 10.24 -6.81 8.28
C GLY A 60 10.64 -6.85 9.76
N SER A 61 9.89 -7.60 10.57
CA SER A 61 10.19 -7.80 11.98
C SER A 61 11.71 -8.03 12.15
N LEU A 62 12.38 -7.19 12.96
CA LEU A 62 13.75 -7.45 13.39
C LEU A 62 13.78 -8.90 13.89
N SER A 63 14.57 -9.74 13.24
CA SER A 63 14.59 -11.17 13.59
C SER A 63 15.16 -11.38 14.99
N GLU A 64 15.94 -10.43 15.51
CA GLU A 64 16.55 -10.47 16.84
C GLU A 64 16.70 -9.05 17.44
N ASP A 65 16.42 -8.93 18.74
CA ASP A 65 16.75 -7.80 19.61
C ASP A 65 18.02 -8.21 20.39
N TRP A 66 19.09 -7.42 20.32
CA TRP A 66 20.43 -7.76 20.85
C TRP A 66 20.73 -7.00 22.13
#